data_AF-A0A6V8PMA7-F1
#
_entry.id   AF-A0A6V8PMA7-F1
#
_cell.length_a   1.000
_cell.length_b   1.000
_cell.length_c   1.000
_cell.angle_alpha   90.00
_cell.angle_beta   90.00
_cell.angle_gamma   90.00
#
_symmetry.space_group_name_H-M   'P 1'
#
loop_
_entity.id
_entity.type
_entity.pdbx_description
1 polymer ?
#
loop_
_entity_poly.entity_id
_entity_poly.type
_entity_poly.pdbx_seq_one_letter_code
_entity_poly.pdbx_strand_id
1 'polypeptide(L)'
;MPITAFEKLNREREKESLPLFANPRNAAAGSLRQLDPRITASRNLDIFFYGLGYVSALQEKTHFDALQLLKQYRFRISPYMELKKTIGEVWDYCQKWEAEQRQLDYEVDGAVIKVNSLEQQRILAETTRNLRWAIAYKFPGEERTTKIVGIVVNVGRTGAMTPLAILEPVQVSGSIVSRATLHNEDEIRRKDVRIGDTVLVHKAGEVIPEIIKVIPEKRTGQERPFHMPDRCPICGALAYR
;
A
#
# COMPACT_ATOMS: atom_id res chain seq x y z
N MET A 1 -1.23 13.78 2.94
CA MET A 1 -2.09 14.97 2.71
C MET A 1 -3.42 14.66 3.38
N PRO A 2 -3.99 15.59 4.16
CA PRO A 2 -5.31 15.37 4.75
C PRO A 2 -6.38 15.08 3.68
N ILE A 3 -7.40 14.28 4.00
CA ILE A 3 -8.46 13.88 3.05
C ILE A 3 -9.21 15.13 2.59
N THR A 4 -9.58 16.02 3.51
CA THR A 4 -10.20 17.31 3.20
C THR A 4 -9.39 18.16 2.20
N ALA A 5 -8.07 18.23 2.38
CA ALA A 5 -7.17 18.95 1.47
C ALA A 5 -7.07 18.27 0.10
N PHE A 6 -7.02 16.93 0.09
CA PHE A 6 -7.00 16.12 -1.14
C PHE A 6 -8.27 16.30 -1.97
N GLU A 7 -9.44 16.23 -1.35
CA GLU A 7 -10.73 16.44 -2.03
C GLU A 7 -10.85 17.84 -2.59
N LYS A 8 -10.43 18.86 -1.82
CA LYS A 8 -10.39 20.24 -2.31
C LYS A 8 -9.50 20.36 -3.54
N LEU A 9 -8.29 19.81 -3.49
CA LEU A 9 -7.36 19.83 -4.61
C LEU A 9 -7.92 19.14 -5.86
N ASN A 10 -8.56 17.99 -5.70
CA ASN A 10 -9.17 17.30 -6.85
C ASN A 10 -10.36 18.09 -7.43
N ARG A 11 -11.20 18.73 -6.61
CA ARG A 11 -12.26 19.63 -7.09
C ARG A 11 -11.72 20.83 -7.87
N GLU A 12 -10.60 21.41 -7.45
CA GLU A 12 -9.94 22.51 -8.18
C GLU A 12 -9.41 22.01 -9.54
N ARG A 13 -8.76 20.85 -9.56
CA ARG A 13 -8.25 20.24 -10.79
C ARG A 13 -9.35 19.87 -11.76
N GLU A 14 -10.48 19.36 -11.27
CA GLU A 14 -11.65 19.04 -12.09
C GLU A 14 -12.20 20.28 -12.79
N LYS A 15 -12.32 21.41 -12.09
CA LYS A 15 -12.75 22.69 -12.68
C LYS A 15 -11.80 23.18 -13.78
N GLU A 16 -10.51 22.87 -13.64
CA GLU A 16 -9.47 23.19 -14.62
C GLU A 16 -9.31 22.11 -15.71
N SER A 17 -10.17 21.07 -15.72
CA SER A 17 -10.07 19.92 -16.64
C SER A 17 -8.71 19.21 -16.59
N LEU A 18 -8.05 19.24 -15.42
CA LEU A 18 -6.79 18.56 -15.19
C LEU A 18 -6.99 17.14 -14.66
N PRO A 19 -6.06 16.20 -14.93
CA PRO A 19 -6.13 14.84 -14.40
C PRO A 19 -6.18 14.82 -12.87
N LEU A 20 -7.12 14.08 -12.28
CA LEU A 20 -7.25 13.97 -10.82
C LEU A 20 -6.12 13.14 -10.21
N PHE A 21 -5.79 13.42 -8.95
CA PHE A 21 -4.91 12.54 -8.17
C PHE A 21 -5.69 11.31 -7.70
N ALA A 22 -5.07 10.15 -7.80
CA ALA A 22 -5.71 8.88 -7.44
C ALA A 22 -5.86 8.67 -5.92
N ASN A 23 -4.92 9.16 -5.10
CA ASN A 23 -5.01 9.04 -3.64
C ASN A 23 -4.21 10.16 -2.95
N PRO A 24 -4.49 10.43 -1.66
CA PRO A 24 -3.76 11.37 -0.82
C PRO A 24 -2.24 11.18 -0.82
N ARG A 25 -1.73 9.94 -0.92
CA ARG A 25 -0.29 9.64 -0.98
C ARG A 25 0.36 10.22 -2.24
N ASN A 26 -0.22 9.96 -3.41
CA ASN A 26 0.26 10.47 -4.69
C ASN A 26 0.09 11.99 -4.78
N ALA A 27 -1.03 12.51 -4.27
CA ALA A 27 -1.27 13.95 -4.20
C ALA A 27 -0.22 14.66 -3.33
N ALA A 28 0.12 14.10 -2.16
CA ALA A 28 1.16 14.66 -1.29
C ALA A 28 2.54 14.65 -1.96
N ALA A 29 2.93 13.52 -2.56
CA ALA A 29 4.22 13.40 -3.25
C ALA A 29 4.36 14.39 -4.41
N GLY A 30 3.32 14.50 -5.26
CA GLY A 30 3.27 15.47 -6.35
C GLY A 30 3.27 16.92 -5.85
N SER A 31 2.57 17.17 -4.75
CA SER A 31 2.49 18.52 -4.14
C SER A 31 3.81 18.96 -3.52
N LEU A 32 4.61 18.05 -2.96
CA LEU A 32 5.92 18.36 -2.37
C LEU A 32 7.01 18.58 -3.43
N ARG A 33 6.91 17.92 -4.58
CA ARG A 33 7.91 17.94 -5.66
C ARG A 33 7.60 18.98 -6.73
N GLN A 34 7.28 20.21 -6.32
CA GLN A 34 7.03 21.33 -7.22
C GLN A 34 8.30 22.18 -7.37
N LEU A 35 8.57 22.66 -8.60
CA LEU A 35 9.66 23.60 -8.85
C LEU A 35 9.37 24.96 -8.20
N ASP A 36 8.11 25.40 -8.27
CA ASP A 36 7.66 26.61 -7.60
C ASP A 36 7.09 26.27 -6.20
N PRO A 37 7.76 26.70 -5.11
CA PRO A 37 7.31 26.39 -3.75
C PRO A 37 5.95 27.02 -3.40
N ARG A 38 5.51 28.05 -4.13
CA ARG A 38 4.18 28.67 -3.94
C ARG A 38 3.07 27.69 -4.28
N ILE A 39 3.31 26.78 -5.23
CA ILE A 39 2.36 25.72 -5.55
C ILE A 39 2.25 24.79 -4.35
N THR A 40 3.36 24.32 -3.78
CA THR A 40 3.34 23.46 -2.58
C THR A 40 2.63 24.14 -1.41
N ALA A 41 2.87 25.44 -1.21
CA ALA A 41 2.23 26.22 -0.14
C ALA A 41 0.70 26.24 -0.25
N SER A 42 0.12 26.17 -1.45
CA SER A 42 -1.34 26.14 -1.64
C SER A 42 -1.98 24.77 -1.38
N ARG A 43 -1.18 23.70 -1.23
CA ARG A 43 -1.67 22.31 -1.13
C ARG A 43 -2.05 21.86 0.27
N ASN A 44 -1.94 22.74 1.28
CA ASN A 44 -2.28 22.43 2.68
C ASN A 44 -1.71 21.08 3.16
N LEU A 45 -0.43 20.85 2.88
CA LEU A 45 0.26 19.65 3.35
C LEU A 45 0.42 19.68 4.87
N ASP A 46 0.32 18.51 5.49
CA ASP A 46 0.59 18.30 6.91
C ASP A 46 1.60 17.17 7.08
N ILE A 47 2.20 17.08 8.26
CA ILE A 47 3.30 16.17 8.56
C ILE A 47 3.25 15.68 10.01
N PHE A 48 3.60 14.40 10.20
CA PHE A 48 3.95 13.84 11.49
C PHE A 48 5.41 13.37 11.49
N PHE A 49 6.14 13.74 12.53
CA PHE A 49 7.49 13.26 12.80
C PHE A 49 7.41 12.01 13.66
N TYR A 50 8.12 10.95 13.26
CA TYR A 50 8.02 9.61 13.85
C TYR A 50 9.36 9.03 14.30
N GLY A 51 10.45 9.78 14.19
CA GLY A 51 11.77 9.32 14.56
C GLY A 51 12.82 10.41 14.41
N LEU A 52 14.01 10.12 14.92
CA LEU A 52 15.19 10.96 14.83
C LEU A 52 16.20 10.28 13.91
N GLY A 53 16.89 11.07 13.10
CA GLY A 53 18.03 10.62 12.31
C GLY A 53 19.32 10.78 13.11
N TYR A 54 20.20 11.66 12.65
CA TYR A 54 21.42 12.02 13.38
C TYR A 54 21.10 12.88 14.61
N VAL A 55 21.65 12.49 15.77
CA VAL A 55 21.61 13.28 17.01
C VAL A 55 22.98 13.19 17.67
N SER A 56 23.57 14.34 18.00
CA SER A 56 24.91 14.40 18.59
C SER A 56 24.95 13.94 20.06
N ALA A 57 23.90 14.23 20.84
CA ALA A 57 23.78 13.82 22.24
C ALA A 57 22.30 13.68 22.63
N LEU A 58 21.67 12.55 22.32
CA LEU A 58 20.32 12.25 22.77
C LEU A 58 20.35 11.75 24.22
N GLN A 59 19.71 12.49 25.13
CA GLN A 59 19.62 12.10 26.55
C GLN A 59 18.50 11.08 26.79
N GLU A 60 17.47 11.08 25.93
CA GLU A 60 16.32 10.19 26.07
C GLU A 60 16.71 8.73 25.91
N LYS A 61 16.15 7.88 26.77
CA LYS A 61 16.41 6.43 26.76
C LYS A 61 15.39 5.66 25.93
N THR A 62 14.23 6.26 25.67
CA THR A 62 13.14 5.61 24.96
C THR A 62 12.73 6.38 23.70
N HIS A 63 12.22 5.66 22.71
CA HIS A 63 11.69 6.24 21.50
C HIS A 63 10.51 7.15 21.77
N PHE A 64 9.63 6.77 22.70
CA PHE A 64 8.49 7.59 23.09
C PHE A 64 8.92 8.93 23.70
N ASP A 65 9.89 8.93 24.62
CA ASP A 65 10.38 10.18 25.22
C ASP A 65 11.07 11.07 24.18
N ALA A 66 11.82 10.47 23.25
CA ALA A 66 12.41 11.19 22.11
C ALA A 66 11.34 11.86 21.22
N LEU A 67 10.18 11.22 21.00
CA LEU A 67 9.07 11.84 20.28
C LEU A 67 8.35 12.91 21.12
N GLN A 68 8.22 12.74 22.44
CA GLN A 68 7.70 13.79 23.31
C GLN A 68 8.61 15.02 23.31
N LEU A 69 9.94 14.84 23.26
CA LEU A 69 10.90 15.94 23.11
C LEU A 69 10.68 16.69 21.79
N LEU A 70 10.47 15.98 20.67
CA LEU A 70 10.10 16.62 19.40
C LEU A 70 8.82 17.47 19.54
N LYS A 71 7.81 16.97 20.24
CA LYS A 71 6.59 17.73 20.53
C LYS A 71 6.85 18.99 21.37
N GLN A 72 7.74 18.91 22.36
CA GLN A 72 8.18 20.09 23.13
C GLN A 72 8.84 21.14 22.24
N TYR A 73 9.61 20.70 21.24
CA TYR A 73 10.21 21.55 20.20
C TYR A 73 9.24 21.95 19.07
N ARG A 74 7.93 21.78 19.27
CA ARG A 74 6.86 22.18 18.33
C ARG A 74 6.81 21.37 17.03
N PHE A 75 7.57 20.28 16.92
CA PHE A 75 7.35 19.31 15.85
C PHE A 75 6.03 18.59 16.08
N ARG A 76 5.28 18.36 15.00
CA ARG A 76 4.01 17.64 15.05
C ARG A 76 4.27 16.15 15.16
N ILE A 77 3.86 15.53 16.25
CA ILE A 77 3.86 14.07 16.39
C ILE A 77 2.42 13.55 16.34
N SER A 78 2.22 12.29 15.96
CA SER A 78 0.88 11.70 15.96
C SER A 78 0.27 11.75 17.36
N PRO A 79 -0.95 12.29 17.53
CA PRO A 79 -1.62 12.32 18.83
C PRO A 79 -2.10 10.93 19.28
N TYR A 80 -2.04 9.94 18.39
CA TYR A 80 -2.55 8.60 18.59
C TYR A 80 -1.47 7.59 18.98
N MET A 81 -0.23 8.02 19.21
CA MET A 81 0.82 7.11 19.68
C MET A 81 0.58 6.69 21.13
N GLU A 82 0.74 5.40 21.42
CA GLU A 82 0.55 4.85 22.75
C GLU A 82 1.70 3.91 23.13
N LEU A 83 2.09 3.94 24.41
CA LEU A 83 3.00 2.97 24.99
C LEU A 83 2.21 1.74 25.43
N LYS A 84 2.61 0.57 24.91
CA LYS A 84 2.05 -0.72 25.31
C LYS A 84 3.13 -1.58 25.98
N LYS A 85 2.75 -2.28 27.05
CA LYS A 85 3.66 -3.11 27.86
C LYS A 85 3.66 -4.57 27.43
N THR A 86 2.61 -5.02 26.75
CA THR A 86 2.44 -6.41 26.34
C THR A 86 2.02 -6.52 24.88
N ILE A 87 2.24 -7.69 24.28
CA ILE A 87 1.79 -7.95 22.89
C ILE A 87 0.26 -7.95 22.77
N GLY A 88 -0.47 -8.33 23.83
CA GLY A 88 -1.93 -8.25 23.88
C GLY A 88 -2.42 -6.82 23.77
N GLU A 89 -1.82 -5.90 24.53
CA GLU A 89 -2.14 -4.47 24.43
C GLU A 89 -1.80 -3.87 23.05
N VAL A 90 -0.73 -4.36 22.41
CA VAL A 90 -0.39 -3.97 21.02
C VAL A 90 -1.45 -4.49 20.05
N TRP A 91 -1.90 -5.72 20.23
CA TRP A 91 -2.96 -6.31 19.41
C TRP A 91 -4.28 -5.51 19.53
N ASP A 92 -4.70 -5.20 20.75
CA ASP A 92 -5.91 -4.41 21.01
C ASP A 92 -5.82 -3.02 20.37
N TYR A 93 -4.64 -2.39 20.41
CA TYR A 93 -4.40 -1.12 19.73
C TYR A 93 -4.57 -1.23 18.21
N CYS A 94 -4.00 -2.29 17.60
CA CYS A 94 -4.14 -2.53 16.17
C CYS A 94 -5.60 -2.76 15.78
N GLN A 95 -6.34 -3.58 16.54
CA GLN A 95 -7.75 -3.86 16.28
C GLN A 95 -8.64 -2.62 16.43
N LYS A 96 -8.39 -1.80 17.44
CA LYS A 96 -9.07 -0.50 17.60
C LYS A 96 -8.88 0.37 16.36
N TRP A 97 -7.63 0.57 15.93
CA TRP A 97 -7.34 1.46 14.80
C TRP A 97 -7.76 0.88 13.45
N GLU A 98 -7.79 -0.45 13.30
CA GLU A 98 -8.37 -1.09 12.12
C GLU A 98 -9.85 -0.70 11.95
N ALA A 99 -10.61 -0.64 13.05
CA ALA A 99 -12.01 -0.23 13.04
C ALA A 99 -12.20 1.30 12.94
N GLU A 100 -11.35 2.07 13.62
CA GLU A 100 -11.51 3.53 13.75
C GLU A 100 -10.78 4.35 12.67
N GLN A 101 -9.92 3.75 11.84
CA GLN A 101 -9.08 4.46 10.85
C GLN A 101 -9.86 5.45 9.97
N ARG A 102 -11.14 5.16 9.65
CA ARG A 102 -11.98 6.01 8.80
C ARG A 102 -12.42 7.32 9.46
N GLN A 103 -12.18 7.48 10.76
CA GLN A 103 -12.45 8.71 11.50
C GLN A 103 -11.33 9.74 11.35
N LEU A 104 -10.16 9.33 10.84
CA LEU A 104 -9.02 10.20 10.61
C LEU A 104 -9.22 11.02 9.35
N ASP A 105 -8.84 12.30 9.38
CA ASP A 105 -8.76 13.14 8.17
C ASP A 105 -7.50 12.83 7.34
N TYR A 106 -6.98 11.60 7.39
CA TYR A 106 -5.87 11.12 6.58
C TYR A 106 -5.93 9.60 6.48
N GLU A 107 -5.54 9.08 5.33
CA GLU A 107 -5.46 7.63 5.12
C GLU A 107 -4.29 7.04 5.93
N VAL A 108 -4.53 5.88 6.53
CA VAL A 108 -3.52 5.03 7.17
C VAL A 108 -3.64 3.62 6.62
N ASP A 109 -2.51 2.93 6.52
CA ASP A 109 -2.44 1.58 5.95
C ASP A 109 -2.09 0.52 7.00
N GLY A 110 -2.10 0.91 8.27
CA GLY A 110 -1.68 0.09 9.38
C GLY A 110 -1.15 0.87 10.57
N ALA A 111 -0.58 0.13 11.52
CA ALA A 111 0.16 0.64 12.67
C ALA A 111 1.64 0.23 12.59
N VAL A 112 2.54 1.08 13.08
CA VAL A 112 3.97 0.75 13.20
C VAL A 112 4.29 0.43 14.64
N ILE A 113 4.66 -0.81 14.90
CA ILE A 113 5.03 -1.32 16.22
C ILE A 113 6.55 -1.19 16.35
N LYS A 114 7.02 -0.57 17.42
CA LYS A 114 8.45 -0.33 17.66
C LYS A 114 8.82 -0.74 19.08
N VAL A 115 9.98 -1.38 19.23
CA VAL A 115 10.61 -1.59 20.55
C VAL A 115 10.90 -0.22 21.15
N ASN A 116 10.44 0.04 22.37
CA ASN A 116 10.53 1.40 22.93
C ASN A 116 11.94 1.77 23.43
N SER A 117 12.74 0.82 23.96
CA SER A 117 14.09 1.12 24.43
C SER A 117 15.05 1.37 23.27
N LEU A 118 15.72 2.54 23.27
CA LEU A 118 16.70 2.87 22.23
C LEU A 118 17.96 2.00 22.31
N GLU A 119 18.32 1.55 23.51
CA GLU A 119 19.40 0.57 23.68
C GLU A 119 19.05 -0.76 23.03
N GLN A 120 17.82 -1.25 23.20
CA GLN A 120 17.36 -2.47 22.55
C GLN A 120 17.29 -2.30 21.03
N GLN A 121 16.85 -1.14 20.53
CA GLN A 121 16.88 -0.85 19.09
C GLN A 121 18.32 -0.93 18.54
N ARG A 122 19.30 -0.36 19.26
CA ARG A 122 20.73 -0.42 18.89
C ARG A 122 21.26 -1.86 18.84
N ILE A 123 20.90 -2.68 19.83
CA ILE A 123 21.31 -4.09 19.89
C ILE A 123 20.67 -4.90 18.75
N LEU A 124 19.37 -4.69 18.51
CA LEU A 124 18.64 -5.39 17.45
C LEU A 124 19.12 -4.98 16.06
N ALA A 125 19.55 -3.74 15.89
CA ALA A 125 20.09 -3.18 14.65
C ALA A 125 19.13 -3.30 13.44
N GLU A 126 19.69 -3.12 12.25
CA GLU A 126 18.98 -3.18 10.98
C GLU A 126 19.69 -4.11 9.99
N THR A 127 18.93 -4.59 9.03
CA THR A 127 19.42 -5.25 7.82
C THR A 127 19.44 -4.25 6.67
N THR A 128 19.95 -4.63 5.49
CA THR A 128 20.00 -3.75 4.32
C THR A 128 18.64 -3.15 3.91
N ARG A 129 17.52 -3.75 4.32
CA ARG A 129 16.16 -3.28 3.95
C ARG A 129 15.20 -3.09 5.12
N ASN A 130 15.45 -3.70 6.28
CA ASN A 130 14.49 -3.76 7.37
C ASN A 130 15.12 -3.50 8.74
N LEU A 131 14.42 -2.75 9.58
CA LEU A 131 14.72 -2.57 11.00
C LEU A 131 14.28 -3.83 11.77
N ARG A 132 15.15 -4.41 12.62
CA ARG A 132 14.78 -5.62 13.40
C ARG A 132 13.92 -5.31 14.63
N TRP A 133 13.84 -4.04 15.01
CA TRP A 133 13.13 -3.54 16.18
C TRP A 133 11.80 -2.85 15.86
N ALA A 134 11.41 -2.82 14.57
CA ALA A 134 10.16 -2.23 14.14
C ALA A 134 9.47 -3.08 13.08
N ILE A 135 8.14 -3.12 13.10
CA ILE A 135 7.32 -3.81 12.11
C ILE A 135 6.08 -3.00 11.79
N ALA A 136 5.68 -2.98 10.51
CA ALA A 136 4.40 -2.41 10.09
C ALA A 136 3.34 -3.52 10.11
N TYR A 137 2.39 -3.40 11.02
CA TYR A 137 1.16 -4.19 11.02
C TYR A 137 0.19 -3.54 10.03
N LYS A 138 -0.04 -4.18 8.89
CA LYS A 138 -0.93 -3.66 7.85
C LYS A 138 -2.37 -4.02 8.14
N PHE A 139 -3.27 -3.04 8.04
CA PHE A 139 -4.70 -3.34 8.07
C PHE A 139 -5.10 -4.08 6.80
N PRO A 140 -6.13 -4.95 6.84
CA PRO A 140 -6.66 -5.58 5.64
C PRO A 140 -7.01 -4.50 4.61
N GLY A 141 -6.45 -4.66 3.40
CA GLY A 141 -6.70 -3.73 2.31
C GLY A 141 -8.16 -3.75 1.88
N GLU A 142 -8.58 -2.70 1.18
CA GLU A 142 -9.92 -2.67 0.57
C GLU A 142 -10.02 -3.78 -0.48
N GLU A 143 -10.91 -4.73 -0.23
CA GLU A 143 -11.21 -5.80 -1.18
C GLU A 143 -12.40 -5.40 -2.06
N ARG A 144 -12.28 -5.66 -3.36
CA ARG A 144 -13.33 -5.40 -4.34
C ARG A 144 -13.51 -6.58 -5.25
N THR A 145 -14.75 -6.82 -5.63
CA THR A 145 -15.08 -7.86 -6.60
C THR A 145 -15.09 -7.26 -7.99
N THR A 146 -14.47 -7.93 -8.96
CA THR A 146 -14.52 -7.57 -10.39
C THR A 146 -14.43 -8.84 -11.25
N LYS A 147 -14.54 -8.70 -12.58
CA LYS A 147 -14.48 -9.82 -13.53
C LYS A 147 -13.16 -9.85 -14.30
N ILE A 148 -12.62 -11.05 -14.53
CA ILE A 148 -11.49 -11.24 -15.45
C ILE A 148 -12.01 -11.24 -16.88
N VAL A 149 -11.62 -10.25 -17.68
CA VAL A 149 -11.97 -10.16 -19.11
C VAL A 149 -10.96 -10.90 -20.00
N GLY A 150 -9.73 -11.07 -19.52
CA GLY A 150 -8.67 -11.75 -20.25
C GLY A 150 -7.45 -11.99 -19.38
N ILE A 151 -6.52 -12.79 -19.87
CA ILE A 151 -5.20 -13.00 -19.25
C ILE A 151 -4.15 -12.80 -20.35
N VAL A 152 -3.16 -11.97 -20.06
CA VAL A 152 -2.01 -11.70 -20.95
C VAL A 152 -0.73 -12.14 -20.27
N VAL A 153 0.31 -12.44 -21.05
CA VAL A 153 1.61 -12.83 -20.51
C VAL A 153 2.60 -11.68 -20.69
N ASN A 154 3.15 -11.21 -19.58
CA ASN A 154 4.22 -10.23 -19.57
C ASN A 154 5.58 -10.92 -19.53
N VAL A 155 6.51 -10.50 -20.39
CA VAL A 155 7.88 -11.05 -20.42
C VAL A 155 8.80 -10.05 -19.72
N GLY A 156 9.34 -10.46 -18.58
CA GLY A 156 10.25 -9.64 -17.78
C GLY A 156 11.64 -9.50 -18.40
N ARG A 157 12.45 -8.60 -17.83
CA ARG A 157 13.84 -8.35 -18.28
C ARG A 157 14.75 -9.58 -18.26
N THR A 158 14.43 -10.56 -17.40
CA THR A 158 15.15 -11.83 -17.29
C THR A 158 14.55 -12.95 -18.14
N GLY A 159 13.55 -12.66 -18.98
CA GLY A 159 12.80 -13.65 -19.75
C GLY A 159 11.67 -14.34 -18.98
N ALA A 160 11.50 -14.05 -17.68
CA ALA A 160 10.42 -14.61 -16.87
C ALA A 160 9.05 -14.25 -17.46
N MET A 161 8.23 -15.26 -17.74
CA MET A 161 6.88 -15.10 -18.28
C MET A 161 5.86 -15.08 -17.14
N THR A 162 5.31 -13.89 -16.87
CA THR A 162 4.37 -13.68 -15.77
C THR A 162 2.96 -13.45 -16.31
N PRO A 163 1.97 -14.26 -15.93
CA PRO A 163 0.59 -14.01 -16.31
C PRO A 163 0.00 -12.82 -15.55
N LEU A 164 -0.76 -11.98 -16.25
CA LEU A 164 -1.46 -10.83 -15.74
C LEU A 164 -2.94 -10.93 -16.12
N ALA A 165 -3.82 -10.83 -15.12
CA ALA A 165 -5.25 -10.71 -15.35
C ALA A 165 -5.58 -9.30 -15.85
N ILE A 166 -6.36 -9.23 -16.93
CA ILE A 166 -7.06 -8.03 -17.37
C ILE A 166 -8.44 -8.06 -16.72
N LEU A 167 -8.78 -7.00 -16.01
CA LEU A 167 -9.98 -6.90 -15.20
C LEU A 167 -10.95 -5.89 -15.79
N GLU A 168 -12.25 -6.08 -15.56
CA GLU A 168 -13.20 -4.97 -15.65
C GLU A 168 -12.75 -3.88 -14.67
N PRO A 169 -12.61 -2.61 -15.13
CA PRO A 169 -12.10 -1.54 -14.28
C PRO A 169 -12.86 -1.41 -12.96
N VAL A 170 -12.15 -1.52 -11.85
CA VAL A 170 -12.72 -1.42 -10.49
C VAL A 170 -11.90 -0.47 -9.63
N GLN A 171 -12.56 0.38 -8.85
CA GLN A 171 -11.87 1.31 -7.95
C GLN A 171 -11.50 0.57 -6.65
N VAL A 172 -10.21 0.50 -6.34
CA VAL A 172 -9.66 -0.15 -5.14
C VAL A 172 -8.68 0.82 -4.48
N SER A 173 -8.91 1.21 -3.23
CA SER A 173 -8.04 2.11 -2.47
C SER A 173 -7.70 3.37 -3.27
N GLY A 174 -8.74 4.08 -3.73
CA GLY A 174 -8.65 5.35 -4.45
C GLY A 174 -8.27 5.29 -5.93
N SER A 175 -7.66 4.20 -6.43
CA SER A 175 -7.30 4.10 -7.87
C SER A 175 -8.05 3.02 -8.62
N ILE A 176 -8.26 3.27 -9.92
CA ILE A 176 -8.80 2.27 -10.83
C ILE A 176 -7.75 1.18 -11.05
N VAL A 177 -8.18 -0.07 -10.84
CA VAL A 177 -7.43 -1.29 -11.12
C VAL A 177 -8.07 -1.95 -12.34
N SER A 178 -7.29 -2.10 -13.40
CA SER A 178 -7.67 -2.82 -14.63
C SER A 178 -6.75 -4.01 -14.92
N ARG A 179 -5.68 -4.17 -14.12
CA ARG A 179 -4.72 -5.26 -14.23
C ARG A 179 -4.32 -5.74 -12.84
N ALA A 180 -4.20 -7.05 -12.68
CA ALA A 180 -3.70 -7.66 -11.45
C ALA A 180 -2.72 -8.78 -11.77
N THR A 181 -1.73 -8.96 -10.90
CA THR A 181 -0.78 -10.08 -11.03
C THR A 181 -1.45 -11.41 -10.71
N LEU A 182 -1.11 -12.45 -11.47
CA LEU A 182 -1.43 -13.84 -11.17
C LEU A 182 -0.19 -14.61 -10.66
N HIS A 183 0.92 -13.92 -10.44
CA HIS A 183 2.24 -14.44 -10.02
C HIS A 183 2.88 -15.44 -10.99
N ASN A 184 2.30 -16.62 -11.17
CA ASN A 184 2.82 -17.69 -12.02
C ASN A 184 1.72 -18.71 -12.40
N GLU A 185 2.06 -19.71 -13.22
CA GLU A 185 1.12 -20.74 -13.69
C GLU A 185 0.59 -21.63 -12.55
N ASP A 186 1.41 -21.91 -11.55
CA ASP A 186 1.01 -22.75 -10.41
C ASP A 186 -0.02 -22.05 -9.54
N GLU A 187 0.09 -20.73 -9.39
CA GLU A 187 -0.87 -19.92 -8.66
C GLU A 187 -2.23 -19.84 -9.39
N ILE A 188 -2.22 -19.77 -10.73
CA ILE A 188 -3.44 -19.89 -11.55
C ILE A 188 -4.12 -21.23 -11.31
N ARG A 189 -3.35 -22.33 -11.31
CA ARG A 189 -3.86 -23.68 -11.06
C ARG A 189 -4.37 -23.85 -9.63
N ARG A 190 -3.62 -23.36 -8.64
CA ARG A 190 -3.99 -23.42 -7.22
C ARG A 190 -5.30 -22.71 -6.92
N LYS A 191 -5.51 -21.54 -7.54
CA LYS A 191 -6.73 -20.74 -7.40
C LYS A 191 -7.83 -21.10 -8.42
N ASP A 192 -7.59 -22.05 -9.33
CA ASP A 192 -8.45 -22.40 -10.47
C ASP A 192 -8.95 -21.15 -11.22
N VAL A 193 -8.04 -20.23 -11.56
CA VAL A 193 -8.41 -18.96 -12.21
C VAL A 193 -8.75 -19.18 -13.68
N ARG A 194 -9.91 -18.67 -14.10
CA ARG A 194 -10.39 -18.77 -15.49
C ARG A 194 -10.76 -17.39 -16.05
N ILE A 195 -10.63 -17.25 -17.37
CA ILE A 195 -11.10 -16.05 -18.07
C ILE A 195 -12.63 -16.03 -17.98
N GLY A 196 -13.19 -14.93 -17.49
CA GLY A 196 -14.61 -14.77 -17.20
C GLY A 196 -14.96 -14.87 -15.71
N ASP A 197 -14.05 -15.35 -14.86
CA ASP A 197 -14.31 -15.48 -13.42
C ASP A 197 -14.59 -14.13 -12.77
N THR A 198 -15.50 -14.16 -11.81
CA THR A 198 -15.62 -13.10 -10.81
C THR A 198 -14.58 -13.34 -9.72
N VAL A 199 -13.75 -12.34 -9.43
CA VAL A 199 -12.62 -12.43 -8.51
C VAL A 199 -12.63 -11.33 -7.47
N LEU A 200 -12.07 -11.65 -6.32
CA LEU A 200 -11.79 -10.70 -5.25
C LEU A 200 -10.37 -10.15 -5.42
N VAL A 201 -10.25 -8.84 -5.53
CA VAL A 201 -9.01 -8.11 -5.82
C VAL A 201 -8.73 -7.13 -4.69
N HIS A 202 -7.47 -7.03 -4.30
CA HIS A 202 -6.98 -5.96 -3.43
C HIS A 202 -5.64 -5.44 -3.94
N LYS A 203 -5.09 -4.42 -3.26
CA LYS A 203 -3.72 -3.96 -3.50
C LYS A 203 -2.79 -4.37 -2.37
N ALA A 204 -1.86 -5.27 -2.66
CA ALA A 204 -0.77 -5.60 -1.75
C ALA A 204 0.11 -4.37 -1.49
N GLY A 205 0.28 -4.05 -0.21
CA GLY A 205 1.02 -2.85 0.24
C GLY A 205 0.50 -1.54 -0.37
N GLU A 206 -0.81 -1.48 -0.69
CA GLU A 206 -1.52 -0.36 -1.34
C GLU A 206 -1.08 -0.02 -2.77
N VAL A 207 -0.15 -0.79 -3.37
CA VAL A 207 0.46 -0.45 -4.65
C VAL A 207 0.19 -1.50 -5.71
N ILE A 208 0.35 -2.79 -5.40
CA ILE A 208 0.36 -3.86 -6.40
C ILE A 208 -0.98 -4.59 -6.37
N PRO A 209 -1.82 -4.49 -7.42
CA PRO A 209 -3.09 -5.22 -7.43
C PRO A 209 -2.87 -6.71 -7.62
N GLU A 210 -3.52 -7.53 -6.78
CA GLU A 210 -3.46 -8.99 -6.84
C GLU A 210 -4.84 -9.63 -6.64
N ILE A 211 -5.03 -10.79 -7.25
CA ILE A 211 -6.24 -11.59 -7.08
C ILE A 211 -6.10 -12.45 -5.82
N ILE A 212 -6.97 -12.24 -4.85
CA ILE A 212 -7.02 -13.00 -3.59
C ILE A 212 -7.60 -14.38 -3.84
N LYS A 213 -8.80 -14.42 -4.44
CA LYS A 213 -9.54 -15.64 -4.73
C LYS A 213 -10.54 -15.45 -5.86
N VAL A 214 -10.85 -16.54 -6.55
CA VAL A 214 -12.05 -16.65 -7.39
C VAL A 214 -13.30 -16.79 -6.52
N ILE A 215 -14.45 -16.45 -7.07
CA ILE A 215 -15.78 -16.66 -6.46
C ILE A 215 -16.51 -17.70 -7.32
N PRO A 216 -16.28 -19.02 -7.08
CA PRO A 216 -16.81 -20.08 -7.94
C PRO A 216 -18.33 -20.09 -8.03
N GLU A 217 -19.02 -19.61 -6.99
CA GLU A 217 -20.48 -19.54 -6.90
C GLU A 217 -21.09 -18.60 -7.96
N LYS A 218 -20.28 -17.70 -8.53
CA LYS A 218 -20.70 -16.76 -9.58
C LYS A 218 -20.39 -17.26 -10.99
N ARG A 219 -19.89 -18.49 -11.15
CA ARG A 219 -19.60 -19.06 -12.46
C ARG A 219 -20.88 -19.38 -13.21
N THR A 220 -20.85 -19.09 -14.49
CA THR A 220 -21.93 -19.36 -15.44
C THR A 220 -21.68 -20.63 -16.27
N GLY A 221 -20.47 -21.20 -16.19
CA GLY A 221 -20.03 -22.33 -17.00
C GLY A 221 -19.42 -21.93 -18.35
N GLN A 222 -19.40 -20.63 -18.66
CA GLN A 222 -18.78 -20.08 -19.88
C GLN A 222 -17.30 -19.70 -19.67
N GLU A 223 -16.78 -19.86 -18.46
CA GLU A 223 -15.41 -19.48 -18.11
C GLU A 223 -14.38 -20.40 -18.77
N ARG A 224 -13.30 -19.80 -19.29
CA ARG A 224 -12.28 -20.53 -20.07
C ARG A 224 -11.00 -20.70 -19.25
N PRO A 225 -10.46 -21.94 -19.12
CA PRO A 225 -9.17 -22.13 -18.48
C PRO A 225 -8.07 -21.42 -19.27
N PHE A 226 -7.05 -20.96 -18.55
CA PHE A 226 -5.87 -20.34 -19.15
C PHE A 226 -4.66 -21.27 -19.01
N HIS A 227 -3.87 -21.36 -20.08
CA HIS A 227 -2.63 -22.11 -20.13
C HIS A 227 -1.50 -21.19 -20.55
N MET A 228 -0.34 -21.33 -19.91
CA MET A 228 0.84 -20.57 -20.32
C MET A 228 1.30 -21.01 -21.71
N PRO A 229 1.63 -20.07 -22.61
CA PRO A 229 2.06 -20.41 -23.95
C PRO A 229 3.45 -21.06 -23.93
N ASP A 230 3.65 -22.09 -24.76
CA ASP A 230 4.94 -22.79 -24.89
C ASP A 230 6.00 -21.97 -25.67
N ARG A 231 5.61 -20.78 -26.14
CA ARG A 231 6.48 -19.84 -26.84
C ARG A 231 6.35 -18.45 -26.25
N CYS A 232 7.45 -17.73 -26.22
CA CYS A 232 7.49 -16.34 -25.80
C CYS A 232 6.62 -15.48 -26.74
N PRO A 233 5.65 -14.70 -26.22
CA PRO A 233 4.77 -13.86 -27.03
C PRO A 233 5.47 -12.67 -27.69
N ILE A 234 6.73 -12.38 -27.32
CA ILE A 234 7.51 -11.26 -27.86
C ILE A 234 8.47 -11.72 -28.97
N CYS A 235 9.22 -12.81 -28.76
CA CYS A 235 10.26 -13.26 -29.69
C CYS A 235 10.00 -14.64 -30.34
N GLY A 236 8.94 -15.35 -29.95
CA GLY A 236 8.58 -16.66 -30.52
C GLY A 236 9.48 -17.84 -30.11
N ALA A 237 10.54 -17.60 -29.33
CA ALA A 237 11.41 -18.64 -28.77
C ALA A 237 10.63 -19.60 -27.86
N LEU A 238 11.10 -20.85 -27.75
CA LEU A 238 10.54 -21.85 -26.84
C LEU A 238 10.67 -21.38 -25.39
N ALA A 239 9.57 -21.45 -24.65
CA ALA A 239 9.55 -21.17 -23.22
C ALA A 239 9.95 -22.45 -22.45
N TYR A 240 10.93 -22.32 -21.56
CA TYR A 240 11.32 -23.39 -20.65
C TYR A 240 10.64 -23.18 -19.31
N ARG A 241 9.95 -24.22 -18.82
CA ARG A 241 9.27 -24.25 -17.52
C ARG A 241 10.20 -24.82 -16.46
#